data_AF-A0A811QUY9-F1
#
_entry.id   AF-A0A811QUY9-F1
#
_cell.length_a   1.000
_cell.length_b   1.000
_cell.length_c   1.000
_cell.angle_alpha   90.00
_cell.angle_beta   90.00
_cell.angle_gamma   90.00
#
_symmetry.space_group_name_H-M   'P 1'
#
loop_
_entity.id
_entity.type
_entity.pdbx_description
1 polymer ?
#
loop_
_entity_poly.entity_id
_entity_poly.type
_entity_poly.pdbx_seq_one_letter_code
_entity_poly.pdbx_strand_id
1 'polypeptide(L)'
;MEAIAYGDQTMRFNRLLRVGECYDFMRVGFAPTHVGPLGYIFRLCADYFVVLSPQSMANAPPRELWICQCPRIFMEFEDVYAQAEYFFAGTTAS
;
A
#
# COMPACT_ATOMS: atom_id res chain seq x y z
N MET A 1 -1.83 5.50 1.96
CA MET A 1 -0.54 6.15 1.71
C MET A 1 0.11 5.44 0.53
N GLU A 2 0.43 6.22 -0.49
CA GLU A 2 0.86 5.78 -1.80
C GLU A 2 2.38 5.93 -1.92
N ALA A 3 3.04 4.98 -2.60
CA ALA A 3 4.49 4.99 -2.84
C ALA A 3 4.78 4.97 -4.34
N ILE A 4 5.68 5.85 -4.79
CA ILE A 4 5.99 6.06 -6.21
C ILE A 4 7.47 5.85 -6.47
N ALA A 5 7.76 5.06 -7.51
CA ALA A 5 9.07 4.90 -8.11
C ALA A 5 9.02 5.42 -9.57
N TYR A 6 9.93 6.30 -9.96
CA TYR A 6 9.98 6.87 -11.31
C TYR A 6 11.42 7.01 -11.83
N GLY A 7 11.65 6.67 -13.09
CA GLY A 7 13.00 6.62 -13.67
C GLY A 7 13.64 5.24 -13.49
N ASP A 8 14.95 5.19 -13.28
CA ASP A 8 15.74 3.95 -13.34
C ASP A 8 15.34 2.93 -12.26
N GLN A 9 14.88 3.39 -11.09
CA GLN A 9 14.46 2.51 -10.00
C GLN A 9 13.12 1.81 -10.26
N THR A 10 12.32 2.24 -11.25
CA THR A 10 11.04 1.61 -11.58
C THR A 10 11.23 0.14 -11.96
N MET A 11 12.28 -0.18 -12.75
CA MET A 11 12.57 -1.58 -13.12
C MET A 11 12.92 -2.46 -11.92
N ARG A 12 13.64 -1.91 -10.94
CA ARG A 12 14.00 -2.63 -9.72
C ARG A 12 12.76 -2.97 -8.90
N PHE A 13 11.92 -1.97 -8.62
CA PHE A 13 10.73 -2.18 -7.80
C PHE A 13 9.64 -2.99 -8.50
N ASN A 14 9.47 -2.87 -9.83
CA ASN A 14 8.54 -3.71 -10.59
C ASN A 14 8.88 -5.20 -10.56
N ARG A 15 10.16 -5.56 -10.44
CA ARG A 15 10.60 -6.95 -10.30
C ARG A 15 10.53 -7.45 -8.87
N LEU A 16 10.74 -6.56 -7.91
CA LEU A 16 10.82 -6.88 -6.48
C LEU A 16 9.44 -7.03 -5.84
N LEU A 17 8.53 -6.09 -6.12
CA LEU A 17 7.24 -5.99 -5.43
C LEU A 17 6.20 -6.89 -6.10
N ARG A 18 5.44 -7.60 -5.27
CA ARG A 18 4.29 -8.40 -5.71
C ARG A 18 3.02 -7.91 -5.02
N VAL A 19 1.93 -7.92 -5.78
CA VAL A 19 0.61 -7.58 -5.26
C VAL A 19 0.18 -8.64 -4.24
N GLY A 20 -0.27 -8.20 -3.06
CA GLY A 20 -0.71 -9.08 -1.96
C GLY A 20 0.37 -9.38 -0.93
N GLU A 21 1.63 -9.01 -1.20
CA GLU A 21 2.74 -9.20 -0.28
C GLU A 21 2.97 -7.97 0.61
N CYS A 22 3.58 -8.19 1.78
CA CYS A 22 3.94 -7.13 2.72
C CYS A 22 5.44 -6.83 2.66
N TYR A 23 5.81 -5.55 2.77
CA TYR A 23 7.20 -5.10 2.74
C TYR A 23 7.47 -3.97 3.72
N ASP A 24 8.64 -4.02 4.36
CA ASP A 24 9.21 -2.92 5.13
C ASP A 24 10.00 -2.02 4.18
N PHE A 25 9.48 -0.82 3.95
CA PHE A 25 10.16 0.21 3.17
C PHE A 25 11.06 1.05 4.06
N MET A 26 12.34 1.15 3.69
CA MET A 26 13.34 1.94 4.42
C MET A 26 14.02 2.93 3.48
N ARG A 27 14.57 4.01 4.08
CA ARG A 27 15.29 5.08 3.36
C ARG A 27 14.43 5.67 2.24
N VAL A 28 13.20 6.02 2.56
CA VAL A 28 12.24 6.61 1.63
C VAL A 28 12.19 8.12 1.81
N GLY A 29 11.86 8.82 0.72
CA GLY A 29 11.52 10.24 0.77
C GLY A 29 10.02 10.44 0.97
N PHE A 30 9.62 11.64 1.38
CA PHE A 30 8.22 12.07 1.42
C PHE A 30 8.08 13.35 0.61
N ALA A 31 7.01 13.44 -0.17
CA ALA A 31 6.69 14.62 -0.96
C ALA A 31 5.19 14.96 -0.84
N PRO A 32 4.85 16.25 -0.79
CA PRO A 32 3.46 16.68 -0.79
C PRO A 32 2.82 16.45 -2.17
N THR A 33 1.62 15.89 -2.18
CA THR A 33 0.85 15.57 -3.39
C THR A 33 0.41 16.81 -4.17
N HIS A 34 0.19 17.92 -3.47
CA HIS A 34 -0.25 19.20 -4.05
C HIS A 34 0.89 20.01 -4.69
N VAL A 35 2.14 19.57 -4.55
CA VAL A 35 3.30 20.28 -5.11
C VAL A 35 3.85 19.48 -6.29
N GLY A 36 3.52 19.95 -7.50
CA GLY A 36 4.01 19.39 -8.75
C GLY A 36 3.03 18.44 -9.45
N PRO A 37 3.41 17.91 -10.62
CA PRO A 37 2.47 17.24 -11.51
C PRO A 37 2.16 15.79 -11.08
N LEU A 38 2.96 15.20 -10.20
CA LEU A 38 2.88 13.77 -9.86
C LEU A 38 1.56 13.39 -9.19
N GLY A 39 1.03 14.26 -8.31
CA GLY A 39 -0.27 14.04 -7.67
C GLY A 39 -1.40 13.88 -8.68
N TYR A 40 -1.41 14.73 -9.71
CA TYR A 40 -2.39 14.67 -10.78
C TYR A 40 -2.18 13.48 -11.72
N ILE A 41 -0.93 13.23 -12.16
CA ILE A 41 -0.58 12.15 -13.09
C ILE A 41 -0.97 10.79 -12.52
N PHE A 42 -0.67 10.56 -11.25
CA PHE A 42 -0.92 9.27 -10.59
C PHE A 42 -2.23 9.23 -9.80
N ARG A 43 -3.03 10.30 -9.83
CA ARG A 43 -4.30 10.43 -9.09
C ARG A 43 -4.16 10.03 -7.62
N LEU A 44 -3.15 10.59 -6.95
CA LEU A 44 -2.88 10.30 -5.54
C LEU A 44 -3.97 10.92 -4.67
N CYS A 45 -4.39 10.19 -3.64
CA CYS A 45 -5.46 10.56 -2.74
C CYS A 45 -4.95 11.14 -1.41
N ALA A 46 -3.78 10.74 -0.94
CA ALA A 46 -3.19 11.28 0.30
C ALA A 46 -2.53 12.65 0.09
N ASP A 47 -2.46 13.47 1.14
CA ASP A 47 -1.79 14.79 1.12
C ASP A 47 -0.28 14.69 0.88
N TYR A 48 0.32 13.57 1.27
CA TYR A 48 1.72 13.23 1.07
C TYR A 48 1.85 11.80 0.53
N PHE A 49 2.85 11.59 -0.32
CA PHE A 49 3.21 10.29 -0.85
C PHE A 49 4.68 9.97 -0.59
N VAL A 50 4.99 8.68 -0.65
CA VAL A 50 6.34 8.15 -0.46
C VAL A 50 7.07 8.14 -1.79
N VAL A 51 8.29 8.67 -1.81
CA VAL A 51 9.19 8.65 -2.97
C VAL A 51 10.22 7.54 -2.78
N LEU A 52 10.20 6.56 -3.70
CA LEU A 52 11.18 5.49 -3.76
C LEU A 52 12.34 5.91 -4.66
N SER A 53 13.51 6.04 -4.05
CA SER A 53 14.77 6.41 -4.69
C SER A 53 15.64 5.17 -4.98
N PRO A 54 16.74 5.31 -5.72
CA PRO A 54 17.71 4.22 -5.89
C PRO A 54 18.26 3.68 -4.56
N GLN A 55 18.32 4.51 -3.52
CA GLN A 55 18.80 4.13 -2.18
C GLN A 55 17.71 3.49 -1.30
N SER A 56 16.44 3.57 -1.72
CA SER A 56 15.34 2.99 -0.97
C SER A 56 15.43 1.46 -0.99
N MET A 57 14.99 0.85 0.12
CA MET A 57 15.01 -0.59 0.32
C MET A 57 13.59 -1.06 0.63
N ALA A 58 13.23 -2.25 0.12
CA ALA A 58 11.99 -2.94 0.45
C ALA A 58 12.37 -4.37 0.79
N ASN A 59 12.10 -4.78 2.03
CA ASN A 59 12.44 -6.10 2.54
C ASN A 59 11.17 -6.79 3.02
N ALA A 60 11.14 -8.13 2.99
CA ALA A 60 10.09 -8.85 3.68
C ALA A 60 10.15 -8.54 5.18
N PRO A 61 9.00 -8.33 5.84
CA PRO A 61 8.97 -8.04 7.27
C PRO A 61 9.53 -9.23 8.06
N PRO A 62 10.16 -8.99 9.22
CA PRO A 62 10.77 -10.03 10.05
C PRO A 62 9.75 -10.99 10.67
N ARG A 63 8.46 -10.61 10.66
CA ARG A 63 7.32 -11.44 11.04
C ARG A 63 6.22 -11.24 10.01
N GLU A 64 5.44 -12.30 9.80
CA GLU A 64 4.28 -12.23 8.94
C GLU A 64 3.25 -11.27 9.54
N LEU A 65 2.93 -10.22 8.79
CA LEU A 65 1.98 -9.20 9.18
C LEU A 65 0.69 -9.43 8.39
N TRP A 66 -0.40 -9.63 9.11
CA TRP A 66 -1.73 -9.69 8.51
C TRP A 66 -2.25 -8.27 8.36
N ILE A 67 -1.96 -7.65 7.22
CA ILE A 67 -2.60 -6.38 6.84
C ILE A 67 -3.96 -6.74 6.24
N CYS A 68 -5.04 -6.17 6.79
CA CYS A 68 -6.36 -6.30 6.18
C CYS A 68 -6.26 -5.91 4.71
N GLN A 69 -6.56 -6.84 3.80
CA GLN A 69 -6.60 -6.54 2.38
C GLN A 69 -7.66 -5.46 2.19
N CYS A 70 -7.25 -4.25 1.81
CA CYS A 70 -8.19 -3.23 1.41
C CYS A 70 -8.97 -3.79 0.22
N PRO A 71 -10.31 -3.87 0.28
CA PRO A 71 -11.07 -4.38 -0.85
C PRO A 71 -10.71 -3.55 -2.09
N ARG A 72 -10.48 -4.23 -3.23
CA ARG A 72 -10.07 -3.58 -4.49
C ARG A 72 -11.07 -2.54 -4.99
N ILE A 73 -12.27 -2.58 -4.45
CA ILE A 73 -13.36 -1.65 -4.66
C ILE A 73 -13.64 -1.12 -3.27
N PHE A 74 -13.51 0.19 -3.05
CA PHE A 74 -14.10 0.81 -1.86
C PHE A 74 -15.60 0.52 -1.95
N MET A 75 -16.01 -0.47 -1.19
CA MET A 75 -17.40 -0.70 -0.88
C MET A 75 -17.92 0.59 -0.24
N GLU A 76 -19.08 1.07 -0.69
CA GLU A 76 -19.71 2.25 -0.09
C GLU A 76 -19.80 2.00 1.43
N PHE A 77 -19.76 3.05 2.26
CA PHE A 77 -19.68 2.87 3.72
C PHE A 77 -20.78 1.93 4.27
N GLU A 78 -21.91 1.84 3.57
CA GLU A 78 -23.05 0.97 3.84
C GLU A 78 -22.75 -0.53 3.65
N ASP A 79 -21.93 -0.90 2.68
CA ASP A 79 -21.57 -2.27 2.34
C ASP A 79 -20.64 -2.93 3.39
N VAL A 80 -19.92 -2.12 4.18
CA VAL A 80 -19.08 -2.59 5.29
C VAL A 80 -19.91 -3.26 6.38
N TYR A 81 -21.13 -2.77 6.63
CA TYR A 81 -22.05 -3.36 7.62
C TYR A 81 -22.66 -4.68 7.13
N ALA A 82 -22.73 -4.91 5.82
CA ALA A 82 -23.20 -6.16 5.25
C ALA A 82 -22.17 -7.31 5.31
N GLN A 83 -20.88 -6.99 5.53
CA GLN A 83 -19.80 -7.99 5.63
C GLN A 83 -19.72 -8.72 6.98
N ALA A 84 -20.50 -8.30 7.98
CA ALA A 84 -20.40 -8.80 9.35
C ALA A 84 -20.70 -10.30 9.51
N GLU A 85 -21.23 -11.00 8.50
CA GLU A 85 -21.55 -12.42 8.62
C GLU A 85 -20.41 -13.39 8.23
N TYR A 86 -19.31 -12.93 7.60
CA TYR A 86 -18.31 -13.86 7.05
C TYR A 86 -16.84 -13.64 7.43
N PHE A 87 -16.48 -12.56 8.14
CA PHE A 87 -15.06 -12.25 8.40
C PHE A 87 -14.53 -12.65 9.78
N PHE A 88 -15.38 -13.03 10.74
CA PHE A 88 -14.94 -13.49 12.06
C PHE A 88 -15.46 -14.90 12.39
N ALA A 89 -15.14 -15.89 11.56
CA ALA A 89 -15.22 -17.29 11.98
C ALA A 89 -13.93 -17.66 12.72
N GLY A 90 -13.84 -17.23 13.98
CA GLY A 90 -12.63 -17.32 14.79
C GLY A 90 -12.87 -17.51 16.28
N THR A 91 -13.85 -18.31 16.67
CA THR A 91 -13.81 -19.09 17.93
C THR A 91 -14.71 -20.30 17.79
N THR A 92 -14.12 -21.48 17.59
CA THR A 92 -14.76 -22.74 17.99
C THR A 92 -14.90 -22.72 19.51
N ALA A 93 -16.12 -22.52 20.00
CA ALA A 93 -16.46 -22.86 21.36
C ALA A 93 -17.00 -24.30 21.36
N SER A 94 -16.37 -25.10 22.21
CA SER A 94 -16.59 -26.51 22.55
C SER A 94 -18.04 -26.90 22.83
#